data_AF-K1PL85-F1
#
_entry.id   AF-K1PL85-F1
#
_cell.length_a   1.000
_cell.length_b   1.000
_cell.length_c   1.000
_cell.angle_alpha   90.00
_cell.angle_beta   90.00
_cell.angle_gamma   90.00
#
_symmetry.space_group_name_H-M   'P 1'
#
loop_
_entity.id
_entity.type
_entity.pdbx_description
1 polymer ?
#
loop_
_entity_poly.entity_id
_entity_poly.type
_entity_poly.pdbx_seq_one_letter_code
_entity_poly.pdbx_strand_id
1 'polypeptide(L)'
;MEISKSLVPPDAQHYLVCGTKDCEKNCQFYCNECHQPLCEKCRDEHQKNKKSKNHEVVHYKQRKRQIPVEKCKTHPTKYIDLLCEECQIPICSKCTATTEHRSHVFTDLEVVFAEKCSLCHTEIAKIRSSFEPTCQDLKLEIAEDVTEIKKIMEGIKASMKAEAEAVKKLVDTVTSDKIEQVEKIEESLLETLSENLMIQPIPETFKPVPPIFTAGQHSKEDVAKLLGRITVPNAKLENRKIKPMETASTQLKPTGKQRKQDRVKFDVKQTLSLSSSVTKVSEYTVPGVDYVKHISLGKPGRLWASDLYGNLVQTDLHGNQLQKIQTSGGIEGYHTVTQDGDLIYTDQKNKVINRITPDNTITDFIKTGDWEPLSIHSSHINGDILVGMMNKGEPSKVTRYNKTGTEIQNTQRDNKGQGLYSTPHYITENINGDVCVSDWNKHAVVVVDKSGQHRFSYKGQGSGFTPFGICTDLLGHILVCDATVHLLDQDGQFLSLVLASQQGGKYPCSVCVDDETNLWVGQSYTNTVTVYNYLQ
;
A
#
# COMPACT_ATOMS: atom_id res chain seq x y z
N MET A 1 -16.95 18.20 -11.54
CA MET A 1 -16.35 17.67 -12.78
C MET A 1 -17.37 16.69 -13.33
N GLU A 2 -18.19 17.13 -14.29
CA GLU A 2 -19.12 16.23 -14.97
C GLU A 2 -18.30 15.17 -15.68
N ILE A 3 -18.53 13.90 -15.35
CA ILE A 3 -17.94 12.78 -16.10
C ILE A 3 -18.53 12.89 -17.50
N SER A 4 -17.71 13.33 -18.47
CA SER A 4 -18.12 13.48 -19.85
C SER A 4 -18.72 12.15 -20.29
N LYS A 5 -19.99 12.17 -20.72
CA LYS A 5 -20.64 11.04 -21.39
C LYS A 5 -19.88 10.77 -22.68
N SER A 6 -18.81 9.99 -22.59
CA SER A 6 -18.25 9.28 -23.72
C SER A 6 -19.35 8.32 -24.18
N LEU A 7 -20.06 8.71 -25.24
CA LEU A 7 -20.98 7.86 -25.98
C LEU A 7 -20.14 6.79 -26.69
N VAL A 8 -19.69 5.80 -25.94
CA VAL A 8 -19.14 4.58 -26.54
C VAL A 8 -20.29 3.97 -27.35
N PRO A 9 -20.16 3.84 -28.68
CA PRO A 9 -21.23 3.28 -29.48
C PRO A 9 -21.50 1.85 -29.02
N PRO A 10 -22.78 1.42 -28.86
CA PRO A 10 -23.19 0.15 -28.24
C PRO A 10 -22.69 -1.12 -28.95
N ASP A 11 -21.95 -0.95 -30.06
CA ASP A 11 -21.67 -2.00 -31.02
C ASP A 11 -20.20 -2.36 -31.17
N ALA A 12 -19.32 -1.81 -30.33
CA ALA A 12 -17.89 -2.07 -30.37
C ALA A 12 -17.21 -1.75 -31.73
N GLN A 13 -17.89 -1.05 -32.64
CA GLN A 13 -17.36 -0.67 -33.95
C GLN A 13 -16.12 0.23 -33.87
N HIS A 14 -15.91 0.86 -32.72
CA HIS A 14 -14.72 1.65 -32.41
C HIS A 14 -13.44 0.80 -32.25
N TYR A 15 -13.52 -0.53 -32.29
CA TYR A 15 -12.33 -1.41 -32.33
C TYR A 15 -11.91 -1.81 -33.76
N LEU A 16 -12.72 -1.51 -34.77
CA LEU A 16 -12.43 -1.92 -36.15
C LEU A 16 -11.64 -0.81 -36.85
N VAL A 17 -10.41 -1.10 -37.28
CA VAL A 17 -9.54 -0.14 -37.97
C VAL A 17 -9.87 -0.07 -39.47
N CYS A 18 -9.72 1.10 -40.06
CA CYS A 18 -9.81 1.32 -41.50
C CYS A 18 -8.83 0.43 -42.27
N GLY A 19 -9.28 -0.17 -43.38
CA GLY A 19 -8.47 -1.04 -44.24
C GLY A 19 -7.69 -0.28 -45.31
N THR A 20 -7.81 1.04 -45.38
CA THR A 20 -7.02 1.88 -46.27
C THR A 20 -5.60 1.99 -45.74
N LYS A 21 -4.62 1.80 -46.63
CA LYS A 21 -3.19 1.93 -46.29
C LYS A 21 -2.93 3.30 -45.64
N ASP A 22 -2.17 3.30 -44.56
CA ASP A 22 -1.80 4.50 -43.78
C ASP A 22 -2.99 5.21 -43.08
N CYS A 23 -4.09 4.50 -42.81
CA CYS A 23 -5.24 5.00 -42.05
C CYS A 23 -5.49 4.21 -40.76
N GLU A 24 -5.18 4.81 -39.61
CA GLU A 24 -5.38 4.19 -38.29
C GLU A 24 -6.72 4.54 -37.63
N LYS A 25 -7.65 5.13 -38.38
CA LYS A 25 -8.95 5.54 -37.85
C LYS A 25 -9.92 4.37 -37.73
N ASN A 26 -10.84 4.49 -36.78
CA ASN A 26 -11.94 3.55 -36.66
C ASN A 26 -12.85 3.60 -37.90
N CYS A 27 -13.22 2.43 -38.40
CA CYS A 27 -14.11 2.27 -39.54
C CYS A 27 -15.58 2.21 -39.10
N GLN A 28 -16.45 2.69 -39.98
CA GLN A 28 -17.90 2.63 -39.81
C GLN A 28 -18.58 2.01 -41.02
N PHE A 29 -17.87 1.97 -42.15
CA PHE A 29 -18.36 1.57 -43.45
C PHE A 29 -17.58 0.38 -44.00
N TYR A 30 -18.15 -0.29 -44.99
CA TYR A 30 -17.54 -1.41 -45.69
C TYR A 30 -17.93 -1.37 -47.16
N CYS A 31 -16.95 -1.49 -48.05
CA CYS A 31 -17.18 -1.62 -49.48
C CYS A 31 -17.32 -3.10 -49.84
N ASN A 32 -18.48 -3.52 -50.37
CA ASN A 32 -18.77 -4.92 -50.66
C ASN A 32 -17.96 -5.46 -51.85
N GLU A 33 -17.60 -4.62 -52.81
CA GLU A 33 -16.83 -5.01 -54.01
C GLU A 33 -15.32 -5.05 -53.74
N CYS A 34 -14.81 -4.14 -52.90
CA CYS A 34 -13.39 -4.13 -52.53
C CYS A 34 -13.09 -4.98 -51.29
N HIS A 35 -14.13 -5.45 -50.59
CA HIS A 35 -14.03 -6.17 -49.33
C HIS A 35 -13.22 -5.46 -48.24
N GLN A 36 -13.29 -4.12 -48.21
CA GLN A 36 -12.47 -3.29 -47.33
C GLN A 36 -13.31 -2.47 -46.34
N PRO A 37 -12.94 -2.46 -45.03
CA PRO A 37 -13.51 -1.53 -44.06
C PRO A 37 -12.99 -0.11 -44.32
N LEU A 38 -13.87 0.89 -44.21
CA LEU A 38 -13.56 2.29 -44.49
C LEU A 38 -14.00 3.19 -43.33
N CYS A 39 -13.14 4.13 -42.93
CA CYS A 39 -13.56 5.28 -42.13
C CYS A 39 -14.34 6.27 -43.01
N GLU A 40 -15.00 7.26 -42.40
CA GLU A 40 -15.80 8.23 -43.11
C GLU A 40 -15.03 8.96 -44.23
N LYS A 41 -13.80 9.43 -43.94
CA LYS A 41 -12.95 10.10 -44.94
C LYS A 41 -12.57 9.18 -46.09
N CYS A 42 -12.16 7.94 -45.78
CA CYS A 42 -11.76 6.96 -46.79
C CYS A 42 -12.94 6.50 -47.65
N ARG A 43 -14.17 6.42 -47.09
CA ARG A 43 -15.40 6.21 -47.89
C ARG A 43 -15.57 7.32 -48.93
N ASP A 44 -15.46 8.57 -48.51
CA ASP A 44 -15.69 9.72 -49.39
C ASP A 44 -14.66 9.78 -50.51
N GLU A 45 -13.40 9.49 -50.21
CA GLU A 45 -12.32 9.36 -51.21
C GLU A 45 -12.56 8.17 -52.15
N HIS A 46 -12.96 7.03 -51.58
CA HIS A 46 -13.28 5.81 -52.33
C HIS A 46 -14.41 6.03 -53.34
N GLN A 47 -15.45 6.77 -52.96
CA GLN A 47 -16.56 7.09 -53.86
C GLN A 47 -16.25 8.22 -54.86
N LYS A 48 -15.19 9.01 -54.64
CA LYS A 48 -14.72 10.02 -55.61
C LYS A 48 -13.83 9.42 -56.70
N ASN A 49 -13.16 8.30 -56.42
CA ASN A 49 -12.27 7.66 -57.38
C ASN A 49 -13.05 7.01 -58.54
N LYS A 50 -12.64 7.29 -59.79
CA LYS A 50 -13.30 6.79 -61.00
C LYS A 50 -13.47 5.27 -61.05
N LYS A 51 -12.58 4.51 -60.40
CA LYS A 51 -12.63 3.04 -60.39
C LYS A 51 -13.61 2.46 -59.37
N SER A 52 -13.90 3.19 -58.28
CA SER A 52 -14.69 2.70 -57.15
C SER A 52 -15.93 3.54 -56.85
N LYS A 53 -16.20 4.57 -57.67
CA LYS A 53 -17.36 5.47 -57.54
C LYS A 53 -18.70 4.76 -57.51
N ASN A 54 -18.81 3.63 -58.20
CA ASN A 54 -20.06 2.85 -58.29
C ASN A 54 -20.10 1.67 -57.30
N HIS A 55 -19.10 1.53 -56.42
CA HIS A 55 -19.09 0.45 -55.45
C HIS A 55 -20.13 0.70 -54.34
N GLU A 56 -20.83 -0.35 -53.96
CA GLU A 56 -21.76 -0.40 -52.84
C GLU A 56 -20.97 -0.30 -51.52
N VAL A 57 -21.07 0.86 -50.88
CA VAL A 57 -20.52 1.09 -49.54
C VAL A 57 -21.67 1.16 -48.54
N VAL A 58 -21.66 0.24 -47.58
CA VAL A 58 -22.69 0.10 -46.54
C VAL A 58 -22.10 0.32 -45.16
N HIS A 59 -22.95 0.48 -44.13
CA HIS A 59 -22.47 0.38 -42.76
C HIS A 59 -21.89 -1.01 -42.50
N TYR A 60 -20.83 -1.09 -41.70
CA TYR A 60 -20.08 -2.34 -41.51
C TYR A 60 -20.95 -3.54 -41.04
N LYS A 61 -22.03 -3.27 -40.31
CA LYS A 61 -23.03 -4.27 -39.88
C LYS A 61 -23.81 -4.90 -41.04
N GLN A 62 -24.03 -4.14 -42.10
CA GLN A 62 -24.80 -4.52 -43.29
C GLN A 62 -23.92 -5.09 -44.40
N ARG A 63 -22.62 -5.30 -44.14
CA ARG A 63 -21.69 -5.84 -45.13
C ARG A 63 -22.14 -7.21 -45.64
N LYS A 64 -21.96 -7.43 -46.93
CA LYS A 64 -22.07 -8.75 -47.54
C LYS A 64 -20.80 -9.54 -47.17
N ARG A 65 -20.96 -10.55 -46.32
CA ARG A 65 -19.84 -11.41 -45.90
C ARG A 65 -19.43 -12.28 -47.08
N GLN A 66 -18.14 -12.24 -47.41
CA GLN A 66 -17.60 -13.16 -48.41
C GLN A 66 -17.44 -14.54 -47.78
N ILE A 67 -17.91 -15.57 -48.47
CA ILE A 67 -17.57 -16.96 -48.14
C ILE A 67 -16.11 -17.16 -48.54
N PRO A 68 -15.26 -17.75 -47.68
CA PRO A 68 -13.88 -18.05 -48.03
C PRO A 68 -13.79 -18.79 -49.37
N VAL A 69 -13.13 -18.19 -50.35
CA VAL A 69 -12.98 -18.78 -51.69
C VAL A 69 -11.82 -19.76 -51.66
N GLU A 70 -12.09 -20.97 -51.19
CA GLU A 70 -11.10 -22.05 -51.12
C GLU A 70 -11.14 -22.94 -52.36
N LYS A 71 -9.96 -23.30 -52.86
CA LYS A 71 -9.83 -24.26 -53.97
C LYS A 71 -9.95 -25.69 -53.45
N CYS A 72 -10.63 -26.54 -54.20
CA CYS A 72 -10.75 -27.94 -53.86
C CYS A 72 -9.39 -28.63 -53.93
N LYS A 73 -9.03 -29.37 -52.88
CA LYS A 73 -7.75 -30.09 -52.78
C LYS A 73 -7.60 -31.18 -53.86
N THR A 74 -8.69 -31.85 -54.21
CA THR A 74 -8.71 -32.90 -55.25
C THR A 74 -8.94 -32.34 -56.65
N HIS A 75 -9.57 -31.17 -56.76
CA HIS A 75 -9.85 -30.49 -58.03
C HIS A 75 -9.36 -29.03 -57.99
N PRO A 76 -8.05 -28.76 -58.17
CA PRO A 76 -7.48 -27.41 -58.01
C PRO A 76 -8.03 -26.34 -58.97
N THR A 77 -8.75 -26.76 -60.01
CA THR A 77 -9.43 -25.91 -61.00
C THR A 77 -10.85 -25.52 -60.59
N LYS A 78 -11.36 -26.04 -59.46
CA LYS A 78 -12.71 -25.79 -58.95
C LYS A 78 -12.67 -25.26 -57.52
N TYR A 79 -13.62 -24.40 -57.21
CA TYR A 79 -13.82 -23.87 -55.87
C TYR A 79 -14.75 -24.77 -55.08
N ILE A 80 -14.56 -24.74 -53.77
CA ILE A 80 -15.45 -25.40 -52.82
C ILE A 80 -16.73 -24.57 -52.71
N ASP A 81 -17.87 -25.22 -52.97
CA ASP A 81 -19.19 -24.58 -53.07
C ASP A 81 -20.31 -25.41 -52.40
N LEU A 82 -20.01 -26.64 -51.98
CA LEU A 82 -20.99 -27.57 -51.40
C LEU A 82 -20.48 -28.15 -50.08
N LEU A 83 -21.39 -28.51 -49.18
CA LEU A 83 -21.12 -29.33 -48.00
C LEU A 83 -21.73 -30.72 -48.20
N CYS A 84 -20.93 -31.77 -48.05
CA CYS A 84 -21.44 -33.14 -47.97
C CYS A 84 -21.96 -33.42 -46.55
N GLU A 85 -23.24 -33.76 -46.42
CA GLU A 85 -23.90 -33.92 -45.12
C GLU A 85 -23.44 -35.18 -44.38
N GLU A 86 -23.16 -36.27 -45.08
CA GLU A 86 -22.73 -37.52 -44.48
C GLU A 86 -21.26 -37.45 -44.04
N CYS A 87 -20.41 -36.81 -44.84
CA CYS A 87 -18.98 -36.70 -44.54
C CYS A 87 -18.63 -35.48 -43.69
N GLN A 88 -19.54 -34.51 -43.56
CA GLN A 88 -19.31 -33.23 -42.87
C GLN A 88 -18.06 -32.48 -43.36
N ILE A 89 -17.77 -32.58 -44.67
CA ILE A 89 -16.64 -31.89 -45.31
C ILE A 89 -17.11 -31.04 -46.50
N PRO A 90 -16.46 -29.89 -46.73
CA PRO A 90 -16.81 -29.03 -47.85
C PRO A 90 -16.09 -29.52 -49.13
N ILE A 91 -16.81 -29.58 -50.23
CA ILE A 91 -16.38 -30.16 -51.51
C ILE A 91 -16.74 -29.24 -52.68
N CYS A 92 -16.23 -29.54 -53.87
CA CYS A 92 -16.65 -28.87 -55.10
C CYS A 92 -17.65 -29.70 -55.90
N SER A 93 -18.35 -29.05 -56.83
CA SER A 93 -19.23 -29.71 -57.82
C SER A 93 -18.65 -30.97 -58.50
N LYS A 94 -17.33 -31.05 -58.78
CA LYS A 94 -16.72 -32.25 -59.38
C LYS A 94 -16.60 -33.44 -58.41
N CYS A 95 -16.48 -33.17 -57.10
CA CYS A 95 -16.43 -34.22 -56.09
C CYS A 95 -17.74 -35.01 -56.03
N THR A 96 -18.87 -34.42 -56.40
CA THR A 96 -20.18 -35.11 -56.40
C THR A 96 -20.23 -36.32 -57.33
N ALA A 97 -19.35 -36.36 -58.35
CA ALA A 97 -19.26 -37.45 -59.31
C ALA A 97 -18.20 -38.52 -58.95
N THR A 98 -17.45 -38.33 -57.86
CA THR A 98 -16.46 -39.33 -57.42
C THR A 98 -17.16 -40.53 -56.80
N THR A 99 -16.54 -41.70 -56.87
CA THR A 99 -17.06 -42.92 -56.27
C THR A 99 -17.31 -42.79 -54.76
N GLU A 100 -16.57 -41.90 -54.09
CA GLU A 100 -16.65 -41.65 -52.66
C GLU A 100 -17.89 -40.85 -52.23
N HIS A 101 -18.42 -39.97 -53.10
CA HIS A 101 -19.53 -39.07 -52.75
C HIS A 101 -20.77 -39.23 -53.64
N ARG A 102 -20.75 -40.15 -54.62
CA ARG A 102 -21.81 -40.29 -55.63
C ARG A 102 -23.24 -40.46 -55.08
N SER A 103 -23.38 -40.99 -53.87
CA SER A 103 -24.68 -41.26 -53.22
C SER A 103 -24.99 -40.36 -52.02
N HIS A 104 -24.19 -39.33 -51.80
CA HIS A 104 -24.33 -38.44 -50.64
C HIS A 104 -25.25 -37.24 -50.93
N VAL A 105 -25.79 -36.66 -49.86
CA VAL A 105 -26.59 -35.43 -49.91
C VAL A 105 -25.66 -34.23 -49.78
N PHE A 106 -25.95 -33.20 -50.57
CA PHE A 106 -25.16 -31.97 -50.61
C PHE A 106 -26.04 -30.76 -50.37
N THR A 107 -25.58 -29.89 -49.49
CA THR A 107 -26.20 -28.58 -49.25
C THR A 107 -25.25 -27.47 -49.71
N ASP A 108 -25.83 -26.43 -50.29
CA ASP A 108 -25.10 -25.26 -50.72
C ASP A 108 -24.37 -24.60 -49.53
N LEU A 109 -23.06 -24.37 -49.67
CA LEU A 109 -22.25 -23.83 -48.60
C LEU A 109 -22.68 -22.40 -48.22
N GLU A 110 -23.26 -21.64 -49.14
CA GLU A 110 -23.83 -20.32 -48.86
C GLU A 110 -24.98 -20.40 -47.86
N VAL A 111 -25.85 -21.41 -48.00
CA VAL A 111 -26.98 -21.66 -47.10
C VAL A 111 -26.47 -22.03 -45.70
N VAL A 112 -25.53 -22.98 -45.62
CA VAL A 112 -24.93 -23.40 -44.34
C VAL A 112 -24.25 -22.22 -43.64
N PHE A 113 -23.49 -21.42 -44.37
CA PHE A 113 -22.81 -20.25 -43.81
C PHE A 113 -23.81 -19.21 -43.28
N ALA A 114 -24.90 -18.96 -44.01
CA ALA A 114 -25.95 -18.05 -43.58
C ALA A 114 -26.64 -18.55 -42.29
N GLU A 115 -26.96 -19.83 -42.21
CA GLU A 115 -27.57 -20.44 -41.03
C GLU A 115 -26.66 -20.38 -39.80
N LYS A 116 -25.39 -20.77 -39.93
CA LYS A 116 -24.40 -20.70 -38.85
C LYS A 116 -24.16 -19.27 -38.39
N CYS A 117 -24.11 -18.32 -39.33
CA CYS A 117 -24.05 -16.90 -38.99
C CYS A 117 -25.29 -16.46 -38.20
N SER A 118 -26.49 -16.85 -38.62
CA SER A 118 -27.74 -16.52 -37.91
C SER A 118 -27.77 -17.06 -36.47
N LEU A 119 -27.33 -18.30 -36.28
CA LEU A 119 -27.19 -18.91 -34.95
C LEU A 119 -26.21 -18.11 -34.07
N CYS A 120 -25.05 -17.75 -34.61
CA CYS A 120 -24.06 -16.94 -33.89
C CYS A 120 -24.64 -15.58 -33.45
N HIS A 121 -25.41 -14.90 -34.31
CA HIS A 121 -26.05 -13.63 -33.93
C HIS A 121 -27.08 -13.83 -32.82
N THR A 122 -27.82 -14.93 -32.84
CA THR A 122 -28.81 -15.26 -31.80
C THR A 122 -28.13 -15.45 -30.45
N GLU A 123 -27.04 -16.20 -30.40
CA GLU A 123 -26.27 -16.41 -29.15
C GLU A 123 -25.63 -15.10 -28.66
N ILE A 124 -25.07 -14.28 -29.56
CA ILE A 124 -24.56 -12.95 -29.20
C ILE A 124 -25.66 -12.06 -28.62
N ALA A 125 -26.87 -12.10 -29.19
CA ALA A 125 -28.01 -11.34 -28.67
C ALA A 125 -28.40 -11.79 -27.25
N LYS A 126 -28.40 -13.10 -26.98
CA LYS A 126 -28.65 -13.64 -25.63
C LYS A 126 -27.62 -13.14 -24.63
N ILE A 127 -26.33 -13.23 -24.97
CA ILE A 127 -25.22 -12.73 -24.13
C ILE A 127 -25.43 -11.23 -23.85
N ARG A 128 -25.71 -10.43 -24.88
CA ARG A 128 -25.96 -8.99 -24.68
C ARG A 128 -27.14 -8.75 -23.73
N SER A 129 -28.25 -9.46 -23.92
CA SER A 129 -29.44 -9.30 -23.09
C SER A 129 -29.23 -9.69 -21.62
N SER A 130 -28.29 -10.58 -21.31
CA SER A 130 -27.97 -10.96 -19.93
C SER A 130 -26.96 -10.01 -19.27
N PHE A 131 -25.95 -9.57 -20.03
CA PHE A 131 -24.86 -8.77 -19.49
C PHE A 131 -25.19 -7.27 -19.42
N GLU A 132 -25.94 -6.74 -20.39
CA GLU A 132 -26.21 -5.30 -20.48
C GLU A 132 -27.00 -4.75 -19.28
N PRO A 133 -28.07 -5.41 -18.79
CA PRO A 133 -28.75 -4.98 -17.56
C PRO A 133 -27.82 -5.00 -16.34
N THR A 134 -27.05 -6.09 -16.17
CA THR A 134 -26.09 -6.22 -15.07
C THR A 134 -25.06 -5.09 -15.05
N CYS A 135 -24.55 -4.70 -16.23
CA CYS A 135 -23.63 -3.57 -16.34
C CYS A 135 -24.31 -2.21 -16.05
N GLN A 136 -25.59 -2.05 -16.40
CA GLN A 136 -26.35 -0.85 -16.08
C GLN A 136 -26.63 -0.73 -14.58
N ASP A 137 -26.98 -1.84 -13.92
CA ASP A 137 -27.21 -1.89 -12.47
C ASP A 137 -25.93 -1.54 -11.71
N LEU A 138 -24.80 -2.17 -12.07
CA LEU A 138 -23.50 -1.86 -11.46
C LEU A 138 -23.11 -0.39 -11.64
N LYS A 139 -23.46 0.22 -12.79
CA LYS A 139 -23.21 1.63 -13.04
C LYS A 139 -24.04 2.54 -12.13
N LEU A 140 -25.26 2.15 -11.79
CA LEU A 140 -26.10 2.87 -10.84
C LEU A 140 -25.56 2.75 -9.42
N GLU A 141 -25.17 1.54 -8.99
CA GLU A 141 -24.54 1.30 -7.69
C GLU A 141 -23.27 2.15 -7.51
N ILE A 142 -22.37 2.14 -8.50
CA ILE A 142 -21.16 2.98 -8.48
C ILE A 142 -21.52 4.47 -8.38
N ALA A 143 -22.58 4.92 -9.06
CA ALA A 143 -23.00 6.32 -8.98
C ALA A 143 -23.49 6.70 -7.57
N GLU A 144 -24.22 5.80 -6.91
CA GLU A 144 -24.66 5.96 -5.52
C GLU A 144 -23.46 6.01 -4.57
N ASP A 145 -22.51 5.08 -4.70
CA ASP A 145 -21.28 5.05 -3.90
C ASP A 145 -20.48 6.35 -4.05
N VAL A 146 -20.33 6.87 -5.27
CA VAL A 146 -19.65 8.15 -5.52
C VAL A 146 -20.34 9.29 -4.78
N THR A 147 -21.67 9.30 -4.71
CA THR A 147 -22.41 10.35 -3.97
C THR A 147 -22.22 10.24 -2.46
N GLU A 148 -22.22 9.03 -1.90
CA GLU A 148 -22.03 8.81 -0.47
C GLU A 148 -20.59 9.11 -0.06
N ILE A 149 -19.59 8.68 -0.84
CA ILE A 149 -18.18 9.03 -0.63
C ILE A 149 -18.02 10.55 -0.60
N LYS A 150 -18.63 11.27 -1.56
CA LYS A 150 -18.55 12.73 -1.60
C LYS A 150 -19.12 13.37 -0.34
N LYS A 151 -20.24 12.85 0.17
CA LYS A 151 -20.86 13.33 1.41
C LYS A 151 -19.97 13.07 2.63
N ILE A 152 -19.35 11.89 2.73
CA ILE A 152 -18.39 11.55 3.79
C ILE A 152 -17.18 12.49 3.73
N MET A 153 -16.61 12.71 2.55
CA MET A 153 -15.45 13.60 2.37
C MET A 153 -15.76 15.05 2.80
N GLU A 154 -16.95 15.57 2.48
CA GLU A 154 -17.36 16.90 2.94
C GLU A 154 -17.53 16.95 4.47
N GLY A 155 -18.03 15.87 5.09
CA GLY A 155 -18.08 15.73 6.54
C GLY A 155 -16.69 15.76 7.20
N ILE A 156 -15.73 15.02 6.64
CA ILE A 156 -14.33 15.00 7.12
C ILE A 156 -13.72 16.41 7.01
N LYS A 157 -13.88 17.09 5.87
CA LYS A 157 -13.40 18.47 5.69
C LYS A 157 -13.97 19.43 6.74
N ALA A 158 -15.26 19.30 7.07
CA ALA A 158 -15.90 20.12 8.09
C ALA A 158 -15.34 19.83 9.49
N SER A 159 -15.14 18.55 9.83
CA SER A 159 -14.54 18.13 11.11
C SER A 159 -13.12 18.66 11.27
N MET A 160 -12.27 18.47 10.25
CA MET A 160 -10.89 18.98 10.25
C MET A 160 -10.84 20.50 10.48
N LYS A 161 -11.74 21.26 9.83
CA LYS A 161 -11.83 22.70 10.04
C LYS A 161 -12.23 23.06 11.47
N ALA A 162 -13.20 22.34 12.04
CA ALA A 162 -13.65 22.58 13.41
C ALA A 162 -12.55 22.28 14.44
N GLU A 163 -11.83 21.18 14.26
CA GLU A 163 -10.70 20.81 15.13
C GLU A 163 -9.53 21.80 15.03
N ALA A 164 -9.18 22.23 13.81
CA ALA A 164 -8.16 23.26 13.61
C ALA A 164 -8.52 24.57 14.34
N GLU A 165 -9.79 25.00 14.28
CA GLU A 165 -10.26 26.19 14.98
C GLU A 165 -10.22 26.00 16.52
N ALA A 166 -10.53 24.80 17.01
CA ALA A 166 -10.44 24.49 18.44
C ALA A 166 -8.99 24.53 18.96
N VAL A 167 -8.04 23.95 18.20
CA VAL A 167 -6.61 24.01 18.53
C VAL A 167 -6.11 25.44 18.52
N LYS A 168 -6.51 26.24 17.54
CA LYS A 168 -6.15 27.66 17.47
C LYS A 168 -6.59 28.42 18.72
N LYS A 169 -7.84 28.25 19.15
CA LYS A 169 -8.34 28.87 20.40
C LYS A 169 -7.56 28.45 21.63
N LEU A 170 -7.13 27.18 21.69
CA LEU A 170 -6.30 26.70 22.80
C LEU A 170 -4.93 27.37 22.82
N VAL A 171 -4.29 27.50 21.66
CA VAL A 171 -3.02 28.22 21.51
C VAL A 171 -3.18 29.67 21.94
N ASP A 172 -4.21 30.36 21.45
CA ASP A 172 -4.49 31.75 21.81
C ASP A 172 -4.68 31.93 23.32
N THR A 173 -5.39 30.99 23.97
CA THR A 173 -5.61 31.00 25.43
C THR A 173 -4.29 30.82 26.19
N VAL A 174 -3.49 29.80 25.83
CA VAL A 174 -2.20 29.54 26.49
C VAL A 174 -1.24 30.72 26.30
N THR A 175 -1.23 31.32 25.12
CA THR A 175 -0.41 32.52 24.86
C THR A 175 -0.84 33.68 25.75
N SER A 176 -2.14 33.95 25.88
CA SER A 176 -2.67 35.00 26.76
C SER A 176 -2.29 34.75 28.22
N ASP A 177 -2.51 33.54 28.73
CA ASP A 177 -2.18 33.18 30.11
C ASP A 177 -0.68 33.34 30.41
N LYS A 178 0.18 33.05 29.43
CA LYS A 178 1.63 33.20 29.58
C LYS A 178 2.07 34.65 29.55
N ILE A 179 1.45 35.48 28.73
CA ILE A 179 1.69 36.93 28.73
C ILE A 179 1.31 37.51 30.09
N GLU A 180 0.12 37.19 30.61
CA GLU A 180 -0.33 37.69 31.93
C GLU A 180 0.61 37.24 33.07
N GLN A 181 1.14 36.01 33.02
CA GLN A 181 2.14 35.54 33.97
C GLN A 181 3.44 36.35 33.90
N VAL A 182 3.90 36.69 32.70
CA VAL A 182 5.10 37.51 32.51
C VAL A 182 4.87 38.93 33.02
N GLU A 183 3.73 39.53 32.74
CA GLU A 183 3.35 40.87 33.23
C GLU A 183 3.34 40.90 34.77
N LYS A 184 2.77 39.89 35.43
CA LYS A 184 2.79 39.78 36.91
C LYS A 184 4.20 39.64 37.48
N ILE A 185 5.08 38.88 36.81
CA ILE A 185 6.48 38.76 37.22
C ILE A 185 7.18 40.11 37.07
N GLU A 186 6.93 40.82 35.98
CA GLU A 186 7.47 42.16 35.73
C GLU A 186 7.05 43.15 36.82
N GLU A 187 5.75 43.22 37.16
CA GLU A 187 5.23 44.07 38.23
C GLU A 187 5.89 43.76 39.58
N SER A 188 6.01 42.48 39.96
CA SER A 188 6.64 42.06 41.22
C SER A 188 8.13 42.42 41.28
N LEU A 189 8.85 42.31 40.17
CA LEU A 189 10.26 42.71 40.09
C LEU A 189 10.42 44.23 40.22
N LEU A 190 9.53 45.01 39.60
CA LEU A 190 9.52 46.47 39.72
C LEU A 190 9.23 46.92 41.15
N GLU A 191 8.28 46.28 41.82
CA GLU A 191 7.95 46.55 43.23
C GLU A 191 9.16 46.25 44.14
N THR A 192 9.78 45.09 43.99
CA THR A 192 10.98 44.69 44.75
C THR A 192 12.15 45.68 44.54
N LEU A 193 12.34 46.17 43.31
CA LEU A 193 13.37 47.17 43.01
C LEU A 193 13.07 48.52 43.68
N SER A 194 11.79 48.91 43.76
CA SER A 194 11.36 50.16 44.39
C SER A 194 11.57 50.15 45.91
N GLU A 195 11.27 49.03 46.59
CA GLU A 195 11.48 48.89 48.03
C GLU A 195 12.96 48.97 48.41
N ASN A 196 13.85 48.44 47.56
CA ASN A 196 15.29 48.46 47.77
C ASN A 196 15.95 49.84 47.51
N LEU A 197 15.22 50.82 46.97
CA LEU A 197 15.70 52.18 46.73
C LEU A 197 15.40 53.15 47.89
N MET A 198 14.82 52.68 48.99
CA MET A 198 14.52 53.51 50.15
C MET A 198 15.80 53.83 50.94
N ILE A 199 16.42 54.97 50.62
CA ILE A 199 17.56 55.52 51.38
C ILE A 199 17.03 55.97 52.75
N GLN A 200 17.49 55.34 53.84
CA GLN A 200 17.13 55.78 55.18
C GLN A 200 17.75 57.15 55.50
N PRO A 201 16.99 58.09 56.09
CA PRO A 201 17.56 59.33 56.61
C PRO A 201 18.59 59.04 57.70
N ILE A 202 19.66 59.83 57.76
CA ILE A 202 20.67 59.74 58.84
C ILE A 202 19.96 60.02 60.18
N PRO A 203 20.09 59.16 61.21
CA PRO A 203 19.43 59.38 62.50
C PRO A 203 19.90 60.67 63.18
N GLU A 204 18.97 61.52 63.64
CA GLU A 204 19.25 62.73 64.43
C GLU A 204 19.63 62.42 65.90
N THR A 205 20.59 61.53 66.14
CA THR A 205 21.07 61.19 67.50
C THR A 205 22.52 61.57 67.75
N PHE A 206 22.99 62.69 67.20
CA PHE A 206 24.18 63.36 67.69
C PHE A 206 23.79 64.69 68.34
N LYS A 207 23.53 64.67 69.66
CA LYS A 207 23.70 65.89 70.46
C LYS A 207 25.19 66.25 70.40
N PRO A 208 25.61 67.40 69.86
CA PRO A 208 27.00 67.79 69.90
C PRO A 208 27.40 67.96 71.36
N VAL A 209 28.44 67.26 71.82
CA VAL A 209 29.10 67.59 73.08
C VAL A 209 30.08 68.72 72.76
N PRO A 210 29.83 69.97 73.18
CA PRO A 210 30.78 71.05 72.92
C PRO A 210 32.06 70.80 73.74
N PRO A 211 33.26 70.88 73.13
CA PRO A 211 34.50 70.77 73.88
C PRO A 211 34.69 72.00 74.79
N ILE A 212 35.19 71.76 76.00
CA ILE A 212 35.58 72.82 76.95
C ILE A 212 36.87 73.45 76.42
N PHE A 213 36.84 74.75 76.12
CA PHE A 213 38.01 75.50 75.64
C PHE A 213 38.80 76.10 76.79
N THR A 214 40.09 75.78 76.87
CA THR A 214 41.10 76.52 77.64
C THR A 214 41.88 77.42 76.67
N ALA A 215 41.87 78.73 76.90
CA ALA A 215 42.46 79.71 75.98
C ALA A 215 44.00 79.65 75.98
N GLY A 216 44.61 79.46 74.80
CA GLY A 216 46.04 79.69 74.58
C GLY A 216 46.85 78.61 73.84
N GLN A 217 46.26 77.47 73.40
CA GLN A 217 47.07 76.33 72.93
C GLN A 217 46.65 75.62 71.63
N HIS A 218 45.88 76.23 70.71
CA HIS A 218 45.51 75.51 69.47
C HIS A 218 45.76 76.31 68.18
N SER A 219 46.39 75.65 67.21
CA SER A 219 46.69 76.14 65.87
C SER A 219 45.58 75.76 64.88
N LYS A 220 45.55 76.38 63.69
CA LYS A 220 44.59 76.06 62.62
C LYS A 220 44.58 74.57 62.24
N GLU A 221 45.68 73.85 62.45
CA GLU A 221 45.84 72.43 62.16
C GLU A 221 45.06 71.52 63.13
N ASP A 222 44.81 71.99 64.35
CA ASP A 222 44.10 71.22 65.39
C ASP A 222 42.58 71.20 65.16
N VAL A 223 42.04 72.24 64.51
CA VAL A 223 40.63 72.33 64.11
C VAL A 223 40.28 71.31 63.02
N ALA A 224 41.22 71.02 62.11
CA ALA A 224 41.04 70.02 61.06
C ALA A 224 41.03 68.57 61.58
N LYS A 225 41.65 68.31 62.74
CA LYS A 225 41.57 67.01 63.45
C LYS A 225 40.24 66.83 64.20
N LEU A 226 39.63 67.92 64.67
CA LEU A 226 38.34 67.92 65.38
C LEU A 226 37.13 67.68 64.45
N LEU A 227 37.21 68.10 63.19
CA LEU A 227 36.14 67.90 62.19
C LEU A 227 36.21 66.55 61.47
N GLY A 228 36.79 65.53 62.11
CA GLY A 228 36.89 64.12 61.67
C GLY A 228 36.51 63.84 60.22
N ARG A 229 37.51 63.60 59.35
CA ARG A 229 37.33 63.29 57.91
C ARG A 229 36.05 62.50 57.63
N ILE A 230 35.02 63.17 57.12
CA ILE A 230 33.87 62.48 56.54
C ILE A 230 34.39 61.81 55.27
N THR A 231 34.65 60.52 55.37
CA THR A 231 34.96 59.70 54.21
C THR A 231 33.64 59.30 53.60
N VAL A 232 33.10 60.11 52.68
CA VAL A 232 32.00 59.65 51.82
C VAL A 232 32.61 58.60 50.89
N PRO A 233 32.11 57.36 50.86
CA PRO A 233 32.56 56.40 49.87
C PRO A 233 32.30 57.03 48.51
N ASN A 234 33.35 57.33 47.74
CA ASN A 234 33.20 57.73 46.35
C ASN A 234 32.86 56.46 45.55
N ALA A 235 31.64 55.95 45.74
CA ALA A 235 31.11 54.88 44.93
C ALA A 235 30.85 55.48 43.55
N LYS A 236 31.78 55.25 42.61
CA LYS A 236 31.54 55.53 41.20
C LYS A 236 30.20 54.91 40.81
N LEU A 237 29.28 55.73 40.29
CA LEU A 237 28.07 55.24 39.67
C LEU A 237 28.47 54.53 38.38
N GLU A 238 28.65 53.22 38.42
CA GLU A 238 28.70 52.44 37.20
C GLU A 238 27.31 52.46 36.57
N ASN A 239 27.18 53.13 35.43
CA ASN A 239 26.00 53.03 34.59
C ASN A 239 25.78 51.56 34.24
N ARG A 240 24.87 50.88 34.93
CA ARG A 240 24.46 49.51 34.63
C ARG A 240 23.80 49.51 33.26
N LYS A 241 24.53 49.15 32.20
CA LYS A 241 23.93 48.85 30.90
C LYS A 241 23.12 47.56 31.05
N ILE A 242 21.80 47.66 30.97
CA ILE A 242 20.91 46.50 30.90
C ILE A 242 21.21 45.79 29.56
N LYS A 243 21.68 44.55 29.62
CA LYS A 243 21.83 43.72 28.41
C LYS A 243 20.44 43.23 28.00
N PRO A 244 20.09 43.21 26.69
CA PRO A 244 18.87 42.58 26.23
C PRO A 244 18.85 41.11 26.66
N MET A 245 17.70 40.64 27.15
CA MET A 245 17.54 39.22 27.47
C MET A 245 17.53 38.44 26.15
N GLU A 246 18.42 37.44 26.02
CA GLU A 246 18.40 36.56 24.85
C GLU A 246 17.06 35.82 24.80
N THR A 247 16.34 35.94 23.68
CA THR A 247 15.10 35.20 23.40
C THR A 247 15.38 33.71 23.48
N ALA A 248 15.03 33.10 24.61
CA ALA A 248 15.06 31.66 24.77
C ALA A 248 13.96 31.06 23.87
N SER A 249 14.36 30.53 22.72
CA SER A 249 13.55 29.56 21.95
C SER A 249 13.49 28.26 22.74
N THR A 250 12.60 28.20 23.73
CA THR A 250 12.30 26.96 24.44
C THR A 250 11.40 26.11 23.54
N GLN A 251 11.97 25.06 22.95
CA GLN A 251 11.19 24.01 22.32
C GLN A 251 10.32 23.32 23.38
N LEU A 252 9.01 23.58 23.31
CA LEU A 252 7.99 22.88 24.08
C LEU A 252 7.83 21.46 23.51
N LYS A 253 8.24 20.45 24.27
CA LYS A 253 7.78 19.07 24.08
C LYS A 253 6.39 18.93 24.71
N PRO A 254 5.33 18.54 23.96
CA PRO A 254 4.04 18.29 24.56
C PRO A 254 3.97 16.88 25.16
N THR A 255 3.76 16.79 26.47
CA THR A 255 3.27 15.59 27.15
C THR A 255 1.75 15.55 27.04
N GLY A 256 1.23 14.85 26.04
CA GLY A 256 -0.21 14.69 25.81
C GLY A 256 -0.76 13.37 26.38
N LYS A 257 -1.71 13.46 27.32
CA LYS A 257 -2.63 12.36 27.64
C LYS A 257 -3.57 12.16 26.44
N GLN A 258 -3.53 10.99 25.83
CA GLN A 258 -4.37 10.62 24.68
C GLN A 258 -5.85 10.49 25.07
N ARG A 259 -6.72 11.18 24.34
CA ARG A 259 -8.12 10.81 24.16
C ARG A 259 -8.30 10.33 22.72
N LYS A 260 -8.98 9.19 22.59
CA LYS A 260 -9.28 8.44 21.37
C LYS A 260 -10.06 9.30 20.37
N GLN A 261 -9.67 9.24 19.10
CA GLN A 261 -10.56 9.50 17.98
C GLN A 261 -10.36 8.42 16.92
N ASP A 262 -11.50 7.84 16.55
CA ASP A 262 -11.66 6.87 15.48
C ASP A 262 -11.70 7.56 14.11
N ARG A 263 -11.23 6.81 13.11
CA ARG A 263 -11.76 6.67 11.73
C ARG A 263 -11.20 7.49 10.54
N VAL A 264 -10.81 6.67 9.54
CA VAL A 264 -11.03 6.74 8.07
C VAL A 264 -9.87 7.25 7.21
N LYS A 265 -9.25 6.27 6.53
CA LYS A 265 -8.27 6.39 5.46
C LYS A 265 -8.88 7.03 4.21
N PHE A 266 -8.14 7.93 3.58
CA PHE A 266 -8.24 8.20 2.15
C PHE A 266 -6.85 8.36 1.53
N ASP A 267 -6.74 7.75 0.37
CA ASP A 267 -5.60 7.57 -0.50
C ASP A 267 -5.00 8.92 -0.95
N VAL A 268 -3.79 9.22 -0.48
CA VAL A 268 -2.90 10.23 -1.05
C VAL A 268 -1.61 9.48 -1.34
N LYS A 269 -1.28 9.31 -2.62
CA LYS A 269 0.11 9.04 -3.04
C LYS A 269 0.94 10.25 -2.60
N GLN A 270 1.33 10.24 -1.33
CA GLN A 270 2.28 11.16 -0.74
C GLN A 270 3.65 10.82 -1.32
N THR A 271 4.43 11.84 -1.65
CA THR A 271 5.82 11.74 -2.11
C THR A 271 6.69 11.26 -0.94
N LEU A 272 6.47 10.03 -0.48
CA LEU A 272 7.28 9.38 0.54
C LEU A 272 8.63 9.08 -0.09
N SER A 273 9.68 9.59 0.54
CA SER A 273 11.06 9.37 0.17
C SER A 273 11.76 8.53 1.22
N LEU A 274 12.83 7.85 0.83
CA LEU A 274 13.69 7.15 1.79
C LEU A 274 14.23 8.14 2.82
N SER A 275 13.98 7.87 4.11
CA SER A 275 14.56 8.66 5.18
C SER A 275 16.09 8.55 5.12
N SER A 276 16.77 9.69 5.32
CA SER A 276 18.23 9.75 5.42
C SER A 276 18.78 8.92 6.59
N SER A 277 17.96 8.61 7.60
CA SER A 277 18.32 7.75 8.71
C SER A 277 17.10 7.00 9.25
N VAL A 278 17.30 5.71 9.57
CA VAL A 278 16.25 4.88 10.18
C VAL A 278 16.18 5.19 11.66
N THR A 279 15.00 5.59 12.13
CA THR A 279 14.80 5.99 13.53
C THR A 279 13.96 4.97 14.26
N LYS A 280 14.44 4.53 15.44
CA LYS A 280 13.66 3.66 16.33
C LYS A 280 12.56 4.48 16.98
N VAL A 281 11.31 4.14 16.68
CA VAL A 281 10.11 4.78 17.22
C VAL A 281 9.80 4.22 18.60
N SER A 282 9.82 2.89 18.73
CA SER A 282 9.47 2.20 19.96
C SER A 282 9.96 0.76 19.98
N GLU A 283 9.92 0.12 21.16
CA GLU A 283 10.20 -1.30 21.34
C GLU A 283 9.32 -1.84 22.45
N TYR A 284 8.78 -3.03 22.21
CA TYR A 284 7.84 -3.70 23.08
C TYR A 284 8.28 -5.14 23.28
N THR A 285 8.03 -5.65 24.47
CA THR A 285 8.12 -7.09 24.75
C THR A 285 6.77 -7.71 24.49
N VAL A 286 6.75 -8.86 23.82
CA VAL A 286 5.55 -9.66 23.62
C VAL A 286 5.58 -10.79 24.66
N PRO A 287 4.90 -10.65 25.80
CA PRO A 287 4.87 -11.70 26.80
C PRO A 287 4.15 -12.94 26.24
N GLY A 288 4.64 -14.13 26.58
CA GLY A 288 3.99 -15.38 26.19
C GLY A 288 4.48 -16.01 24.88
N VAL A 289 5.42 -15.37 24.17
CA VAL A 289 6.25 -15.99 23.11
C VAL A 289 7.71 -16.02 23.55
N ASP A 290 8.44 -17.06 23.16
CA ASP A 290 9.87 -17.19 23.50
C ASP A 290 10.76 -16.29 22.62
N TYR A 291 10.41 -16.20 21.33
CA TYR A 291 11.01 -15.29 20.37
C TYR A 291 10.02 -15.00 19.25
N VAL A 292 10.15 -13.82 18.63
CA VAL A 292 9.16 -13.36 17.65
C VAL A 292 9.50 -13.91 16.26
N LYS A 293 8.91 -15.05 15.92
CA LYS A 293 9.12 -15.76 14.65
C LYS A 293 8.30 -15.19 13.50
N HIS A 294 7.04 -14.83 13.76
CA HIS A 294 6.18 -14.16 12.78
C HIS A 294 5.38 -13.04 13.44
N ILE A 295 5.13 -11.98 12.70
CA ILE A 295 4.24 -10.89 13.10
C ILE A 295 3.16 -10.66 12.05
N SER A 296 1.99 -10.24 12.49
CA SER A 296 0.92 -9.77 11.62
C SER A 296 0.18 -8.62 12.28
N LEU A 297 0.01 -7.52 11.55
CA LEU A 297 -0.77 -6.40 12.02
C LEU A 297 -2.26 -6.71 11.88
N GLY A 298 -3.01 -6.49 12.96
CA GLY A 298 -4.45 -6.70 12.99
C GLY A 298 -5.22 -5.39 12.82
N LYS A 299 -6.33 -5.26 13.54
CA LYS A 299 -7.05 -3.99 13.68
C LYS A 299 -6.09 -2.90 14.23
N PRO A 300 -6.33 -1.62 13.92
CA PRO A 300 -5.49 -0.52 14.43
C PRO A 300 -5.24 -0.67 15.93
N GLY A 301 -3.97 -0.62 16.31
CA GLY A 301 -3.57 -0.78 17.70
C GLY A 301 -3.32 -2.22 18.17
N ARG A 302 -3.43 -3.23 17.30
CA ARG A 302 -3.25 -4.64 17.66
C ARG A 302 -2.21 -5.33 16.79
N LEU A 303 -1.34 -6.07 17.45
CA LEU A 303 -0.29 -6.87 16.84
C LEU A 303 -0.51 -8.33 17.20
N TRP A 304 -0.38 -9.23 16.22
CA TRP A 304 -0.17 -10.64 16.47
C TRP A 304 1.31 -10.99 16.33
N ALA A 305 1.79 -11.81 17.25
CA ALA A 305 3.13 -12.37 17.23
C ALA A 305 3.06 -13.87 17.55
N SER A 306 3.97 -14.63 16.98
CA SER A 306 4.11 -16.07 17.26
C SER A 306 5.55 -16.48 17.46
N ASP A 307 5.74 -17.60 18.16
CA ASP A 307 7.01 -18.32 18.22
C ASP A 307 6.98 -19.62 17.39
N LEU A 308 8.02 -20.45 17.51
CA LEU A 308 8.10 -21.76 16.84
C LEU A 308 7.47 -22.90 17.64
N TYR A 309 6.84 -22.61 18.77
CA TYR A 309 6.20 -23.62 19.63
C TYR A 309 4.68 -23.59 19.53
N GLY A 310 4.14 -22.85 18.55
CA GLY A 310 2.70 -22.72 18.33
C GLY A 310 2.02 -21.77 19.30
N ASN A 311 2.74 -20.89 20.00
CA ASN A 311 2.12 -19.80 20.73
C ASN A 311 1.78 -18.66 19.76
N LEU A 312 0.51 -18.26 19.70
CA LEU A 312 0.05 -17.04 19.02
C LEU A 312 -0.45 -16.08 20.09
N VAL A 313 0.18 -14.92 20.19
CA VAL A 313 -0.14 -13.89 21.16
C VAL A 313 -0.58 -12.64 20.43
N GLN A 314 -1.72 -12.09 20.82
CA GLN A 314 -2.12 -10.75 20.43
C GLN A 314 -1.73 -9.76 21.54
N THR A 315 -1.10 -8.67 21.17
CA THR A 315 -0.79 -7.56 22.07
C THR A 315 -1.42 -6.25 21.60
N ASP A 316 -1.51 -5.29 22.50
CA ASP A 316 -1.64 -3.88 22.12
C ASP A 316 -0.28 -3.29 21.69
N LEU A 317 -0.27 -2.03 21.25
CA LEU A 317 0.96 -1.28 20.90
C LEU A 317 1.76 -0.83 22.13
N HIS A 318 1.49 -1.37 23.31
CA HIS A 318 2.29 -1.15 24.51
C HIS A 318 2.94 -2.45 25.01
N GLY A 319 2.70 -3.58 24.32
CA GLY A 319 3.21 -4.90 24.70
C GLY A 319 2.34 -5.62 25.74
N ASN A 320 1.14 -5.12 26.03
CA ASN A 320 0.22 -5.83 26.92
C ASN A 320 -0.44 -6.97 26.16
N GLN A 321 -0.33 -8.20 26.68
CA GLN A 321 -1.03 -9.35 26.11
C GLN A 321 -2.54 -9.21 26.28
N LEU A 322 -3.24 -9.27 25.16
CA LEU A 322 -4.70 -9.23 25.08
C LEU A 322 -5.29 -10.63 25.03
N GLN A 323 -4.63 -11.53 24.29
CA GLN A 323 -5.03 -12.93 24.18
C GLN A 323 -3.83 -13.79 23.80
N LYS A 324 -3.90 -15.06 24.20
CA LYS A 324 -2.92 -16.09 23.86
C LYS A 324 -3.66 -17.35 23.43
N ILE A 325 -3.24 -17.89 22.30
CA ILE A 325 -3.77 -19.10 21.70
C ILE A 325 -2.61 -20.07 21.52
N GLN A 326 -2.85 -21.32 21.88
CA GLN A 326 -1.90 -22.41 21.69
C GLN A 326 -2.44 -23.31 20.57
N THR A 327 -1.64 -23.50 19.51
CA THR A 327 -1.98 -24.43 18.44
C THR A 327 -1.67 -25.88 18.84
N SER A 328 -1.88 -26.83 17.92
CA SER A 328 -1.66 -28.28 18.10
C SER A 328 -0.27 -28.69 18.56
N GLY A 329 0.70 -27.77 18.55
CA GLY A 329 2.04 -27.98 19.08
C GLY A 329 2.97 -28.56 18.00
N GLY A 330 3.96 -27.76 17.61
CA GLY A 330 4.92 -28.08 16.55
C GLY A 330 5.62 -26.81 16.05
N ILE A 331 6.41 -26.94 14.98
CA ILE A 331 6.99 -25.81 14.21
C ILE A 331 5.86 -25.12 13.44
N GLU A 332 4.94 -24.53 14.19
CA GLU A 332 3.74 -23.85 13.74
C GLU A 332 3.87 -22.39 14.19
N GLY A 333 3.33 -21.45 13.41
CA GLY A 333 3.46 -20.04 13.77
C GLY A 333 3.26 -19.06 12.63
N TYR A 334 3.20 -19.50 11.37
CA TYR A 334 2.85 -18.61 10.26
C TYR A 334 1.35 -18.35 10.28
N HIS A 335 1.02 -17.07 10.35
CA HIS A 335 -0.34 -16.59 10.52
C HIS A 335 -0.51 -15.28 9.75
N THR A 336 -1.73 -14.91 9.46
CA THR A 336 -2.03 -13.62 8.84
C THR A 336 -3.41 -13.17 9.29
N VAL A 337 -3.62 -11.86 9.36
CA VAL A 337 -4.93 -11.29 9.67
C VAL A 337 -5.63 -10.98 8.36
N THR A 338 -6.84 -11.51 8.21
CA THR A 338 -7.70 -11.26 7.05
C THR A 338 -8.29 -9.85 7.07
N GLN A 339 -8.82 -9.38 5.94
CA GLN A 339 -9.52 -8.08 5.86
C GLN A 339 -10.70 -7.98 6.84
N ASP A 340 -11.38 -9.09 7.12
CA ASP A 340 -12.50 -9.16 8.08
C ASP A 340 -12.02 -9.12 9.55
N GLY A 341 -10.71 -9.22 9.78
CA GLY A 341 -10.08 -9.21 11.09
C GLY A 341 -9.95 -10.59 11.74
N ASP A 342 -10.34 -11.67 11.05
CA ASP A 342 -10.08 -13.04 11.48
C ASP A 342 -8.58 -13.34 11.40
N LEU A 343 -8.06 -14.11 12.35
CA LEU A 343 -6.70 -14.65 12.27
C LEU A 343 -6.76 -16.02 11.64
N ILE A 344 -5.95 -16.24 10.60
CA ILE A 344 -5.74 -17.57 10.02
C ILE A 344 -4.28 -17.99 10.18
N TYR A 345 -4.04 -19.28 10.36
CA TYR A 345 -2.69 -19.81 10.54
C TYR A 345 -2.52 -21.17 9.88
N THR A 346 -1.28 -21.49 9.52
CA THR A 346 -0.93 -22.77 8.92
C THR A 346 -0.64 -23.81 10.00
N ASP A 347 -1.24 -24.98 9.85
CA ASP A 347 -0.91 -26.17 10.61
C ASP A 347 -0.25 -27.18 9.66
N GLN A 348 1.09 -27.16 9.68
CA GLN A 348 1.91 -27.95 8.77
C GLN A 348 1.67 -29.46 8.98
N LYS A 349 1.52 -29.88 10.25
CA LYS A 349 1.44 -31.28 10.63
C LYS A 349 0.10 -31.90 10.26
N ASN A 350 -0.99 -31.19 10.53
CA ASN A 350 -2.34 -31.65 10.20
C ASN A 350 -2.75 -31.32 8.76
N LYS A 351 -1.91 -30.60 8.01
CA LYS A 351 -2.12 -30.25 6.60
C LYS A 351 -3.43 -29.47 6.40
N VAL A 352 -3.61 -28.48 7.26
CA VAL A 352 -4.77 -27.59 7.25
C VAL A 352 -4.36 -26.15 7.48
N ILE A 353 -5.20 -25.24 7.02
CA ILE A 353 -5.18 -23.83 7.42
C ILE A 353 -6.37 -23.66 8.35
N ASN A 354 -6.08 -23.20 9.56
CA ASN A 354 -7.08 -22.98 10.59
C ASN A 354 -7.48 -21.51 10.59
N ARG A 355 -8.75 -21.26 10.92
CA ARG A 355 -9.30 -19.93 11.16
C ARG A 355 -9.72 -19.80 12.62
N ILE A 356 -9.32 -18.68 13.21
CA ILE A 356 -9.69 -18.28 14.55
C ILE A 356 -10.70 -17.15 14.43
N THR A 357 -11.92 -17.43 14.88
CA THR A 357 -13.00 -16.43 14.93
C THR A 357 -12.82 -15.50 16.14
N PRO A 358 -13.50 -14.33 16.16
CA PRO A 358 -13.34 -13.35 17.25
C PRO A 358 -13.69 -13.85 18.67
N ASP A 359 -14.45 -14.95 18.77
CA ASP A 359 -14.77 -15.65 20.01
C ASP A 359 -13.70 -16.70 20.43
N ASN A 360 -12.56 -16.73 19.73
CA ASN A 360 -11.45 -17.65 19.91
C ASN A 360 -11.77 -19.12 19.58
N THR A 361 -12.82 -19.38 18.81
CA THR A 361 -13.09 -20.71 18.28
C THR A 361 -12.15 -21.00 17.10
N ILE A 362 -11.46 -22.15 17.15
CA ILE A 362 -10.58 -22.62 16.08
C ILE A 362 -11.36 -23.58 15.18
N THR A 363 -11.34 -23.32 13.88
CA THR A 363 -12.00 -24.16 12.87
C THR A 363 -11.07 -24.46 11.70
N ASP A 364 -11.15 -25.68 11.18
CA ASP A 364 -10.54 -26.04 9.90
C ASP A 364 -11.14 -25.17 8.81
N PHE A 365 -10.31 -24.37 8.13
CA PHE A 365 -10.78 -23.48 7.07
C PHE A 365 -10.44 -24.02 5.68
N ILE A 366 -9.19 -24.42 5.43
CA ILE A 366 -8.77 -25.04 4.16
C ILE A 366 -8.01 -26.33 4.46
N LYS A 367 -8.40 -27.42 3.78
CA LYS A 367 -7.66 -28.69 3.82
C LYS A 367 -6.72 -28.74 2.62
N THR A 368 -5.42 -28.92 2.85
CA THR A 368 -4.40 -28.86 1.78
C THR A 368 -4.08 -30.25 1.18
N GLY A 369 -4.80 -31.29 1.60
CA GLY A 369 -4.60 -32.66 1.12
C GLY A 369 -3.24 -33.19 1.55
N ASP A 370 -2.41 -33.62 0.61
CA ASP A 370 -1.07 -34.13 0.91
C ASP A 370 -0.02 -33.04 1.12
N TRP A 371 -0.35 -31.79 0.81
CA TRP A 371 0.57 -30.66 0.87
C TRP A 371 0.68 -30.12 2.30
N GLU A 372 1.92 -29.86 2.72
CA GLU A 372 2.25 -29.25 4.00
C GLU A 372 2.27 -27.72 3.85
N PRO A 373 1.32 -26.96 4.44
CA PRO A 373 1.33 -25.50 4.40
C PRO A 373 2.44 -24.95 5.31
N LEU A 374 3.28 -24.10 4.73
CA LEU A 374 4.45 -23.52 5.40
C LEU A 374 4.29 -22.02 5.63
N SER A 375 3.80 -21.26 4.66
CA SER A 375 3.67 -19.80 4.76
C SER A 375 2.30 -19.34 4.29
N ILE A 376 1.83 -18.22 4.83
CA ILE A 376 0.49 -17.70 4.55
C ILE A 376 0.46 -16.18 4.55
N HIS A 377 -0.33 -15.59 3.64
CA HIS A 377 -0.58 -14.16 3.56
C HIS A 377 -1.99 -13.89 3.06
N SER A 378 -2.70 -12.95 3.70
CA SER A 378 -3.98 -12.46 3.21
C SER A 378 -3.74 -11.21 2.37
N SER A 379 -4.20 -11.24 1.12
CA SER A 379 -4.10 -10.14 0.17
C SER A 379 -4.86 -8.92 0.68
N HIS A 380 -4.17 -7.79 0.77
CA HIS A 380 -4.81 -6.50 1.03
C HIS A 380 -5.61 -5.98 -0.18
N ILE A 381 -5.38 -6.53 -1.39
CA ILE A 381 -6.02 -6.08 -2.63
C ILE A 381 -7.44 -6.64 -2.75
N ASN A 382 -7.63 -7.94 -2.52
CA ASN A 382 -8.89 -8.63 -2.79
C ASN A 382 -9.33 -9.62 -1.70
N GLY A 383 -8.56 -9.77 -0.61
CA GLY A 383 -8.86 -10.70 0.47
C GLY A 383 -8.56 -12.16 0.16
N ASP A 384 -7.94 -12.46 -0.99
CA ASP A 384 -7.46 -13.81 -1.31
C ASP A 384 -6.35 -14.23 -0.34
N ILE A 385 -6.13 -15.54 -0.26
CA ILE A 385 -5.21 -16.16 0.68
C ILE A 385 -4.12 -16.88 -0.12
N LEU A 386 -2.90 -16.39 0.02
CA LEU A 386 -1.70 -16.94 -0.60
C LEU A 386 -1.04 -17.91 0.38
N VAL A 387 -0.71 -19.11 -0.09
CA VAL A 387 -0.15 -20.16 0.75
C VAL A 387 1.03 -20.82 0.06
N GLY A 388 2.20 -20.75 0.69
CA GLY A 388 3.38 -21.53 0.31
C GLY A 388 3.28 -22.93 0.90
N MET A 389 3.45 -23.95 0.05
CA MET A 389 3.27 -25.35 0.42
C MET A 389 4.42 -26.22 -0.10
N MET A 390 4.71 -27.28 0.65
CA MET A 390 5.71 -28.29 0.30
C MET A 390 5.08 -29.68 0.23
N ASN A 391 5.65 -30.56 -0.58
CA ASN A 391 5.31 -31.97 -0.58
C ASN A 391 6.57 -32.79 -0.89
N LYS A 392 6.75 -33.93 -0.22
CA LYS A 392 7.93 -34.76 -0.40
C LYS A 392 7.95 -35.33 -1.82
N GLY A 393 9.03 -35.05 -2.55
CA GLY A 393 9.23 -35.57 -3.91
C GLY A 393 8.65 -34.72 -5.03
N GLU A 394 7.93 -33.64 -4.70
CA GLU A 394 7.39 -32.67 -5.67
C GLU A 394 8.04 -31.30 -5.47
N PRO A 395 8.19 -30.47 -6.52
CA PRO A 395 8.56 -29.08 -6.33
C PRO A 395 7.53 -28.35 -5.46
N SER A 396 8.01 -27.49 -4.57
CA SER A 396 7.13 -26.66 -3.73
C SER A 396 6.32 -25.70 -4.59
N LYS A 397 5.17 -25.27 -4.05
CA LYS A 397 4.20 -24.45 -4.77
C LYS A 397 3.68 -23.30 -3.92
N VAL A 398 3.19 -22.29 -4.59
CA VAL A 398 2.32 -21.27 -4.01
C VAL A 398 0.93 -21.47 -4.58
N THR A 399 -0.08 -21.50 -3.72
CA THR A 399 -1.49 -21.61 -4.13
C THR A 399 -2.25 -20.42 -3.60
N ARG A 400 -3.06 -19.81 -4.47
CA ARG A 400 -3.99 -18.74 -4.12
C ARG A 400 -5.37 -19.36 -3.95
N TYR A 401 -5.98 -19.10 -2.80
CA TYR A 401 -7.36 -19.41 -2.48
C TYR A 401 -8.14 -18.10 -2.44
N ASN A 402 -9.40 -18.12 -2.85
CA ASN A 402 -10.28 -16.98 -2.60
C ASN A 402 -10.65 -16.91 -1.09
N LYS A 403 -11.34 -15.84 -0.69
CA LYS A 403 -11.80 -15.65 0.70
C LYS A 403 -12.68 -16.78 1.27
N THR A 404 -13.33 -17.58 0.41
CA THR A 404 -14.14 -18.74 0.81
C THR A 404 -13.35 -20.03 0.93
N GLY A 405 -12.05 -20.02 0.62
CA GLY A 405 -11.17 -21.19 0.69
C GLY A 405 -11.15 -22.05 -0.57
N THR A 406 -11.69 -21.56 -1.69
CA THR A 406 -11.63 -22.24 -2.98
C THR A 406 -10.32 -21.92 -3.69
N GLU A 407 -9.60 -22.94 -4.15
CA GLU A 407 -8.38 -22.76 -4.95
C GLU A 407 -8.69 -22.08 -6.28
N ILE A 408 -7.95 -20.99 -6.59
CA ILE A 408 -8.13 -20.21 -7.83
C ILE A 408 -6.87 -20.17 -8.70
N GLN A 409 -5.69 -20.40 -8.12
CA GLN A 409 -4.43 -20.39 -8.86
C GLN A 409 -3.39 -21.27 -8.19
N ASN A 410 -2.62 -21.98 -9.01
CA ASN A 410 -1.50 -22.79 -8.57
C ASN A 410 -0.22 -22.42 -9.34
N THR A 411 0.80 -21.99 -8.61
CA THR A 411 2.09 -21.58 -9.17
C THR A 411 3.17 -22.49 -8.61
N GLN A 412 3.70 -23.38 -9.45
CA GLN A 412 4.70 -24.37 -9.04
C GLN A 412 5.95 -24.35 -9.92
N ARG A 413 5.79 -24.08 -11.22
CA ARG A 413 6.85 -24.18 -12.23
C ARG A 413 6.91 -22.93 -13.09
N ASP A 414 8.11 -22.65 -13.58
CA ASP A 414 8.35 -21.55 -14.50
C ASP A 414 7.95 -21.92 -15.94
N ASN A 415 8.11 -20.97 -16.86
CA ASN A 415 7.84 -21.17 -18.29
C ASN A 415 8.71 -22.23 -18.97
N LYS A 416 9.77 -22.68 -18.30
CA LYS A 416 10.68 -23.74 -18.76
C LYS A 416 10.38 -25.08 -18.07
N GLY A 417 9.32 -25.16 -17.25
CA GLY A 417 8.93 -26.34 -16.50
C GLY A 417 9.78 -26.61 -15.24
N GLN A 418 10.69 -25.70 -14.87
CA GLN A 418 11.54 -25.83 -13.69
C GLN A 418 10.77 -25.40 -12.43
N GLY A 419 10.99 -26.09 -11.31
CA GLY A 419 10.34 -25.74 -10.04
C GLY A 419 10.69 -24.32 -9.59
N LEU A 420 9.68 -23.48 -9.37
CA LEU A 420 9.85 -22.09 -8.92
C LEU A 420 10.27 -22.00 -7.46
N TYR A 421 9.86 -22.95 -6.64
CA TYR A 421 10.08 -22.92 -5.20
C TYR A 421 10.72 -24.21 -4.70
N SER A 422 11.47 -24.10 -3.60
CA SER A 422 12.02 -25.22 -2.84
C SER A 422 11.49 -25.19 -1.41
N THR A 423 11.61 -24.07 -0.69
CA THR A 423 11.06 -23.91 0.66
C THR A 423 10.46 -22.51 0.80
N PRO A 424 9.20 -22.30 0.37
CA PRO A 424 8.53 -20.99 0.38
C PRO A 424 8.21 -20.57 1.83
N HIS A 425 9.19 -19.98 2.51
CA HIS A 425 9.27 -19.80 3.96
C HIS A 425 8.44 -18.62 4.47
N TYR A 426 8.44 -17.49 3.78
CA TYR A 426 7.51 -16.38 4.00
C TYR A 426 6.97 -15.90 2.66
N ILE A 427 5.77 -15.33 2.66
CA ILE A 427 5.06 -14.88 1.48
C ILE A 427 4.36 -13.56 1.74
N THR A 428 4.30 -12.70 0.74
CA THR A 428 3.57 -11.44 0.75
C THR A 428 3.14 -11.06 -0.67
N GLU A 429 2.30 -10.05 -0.80
CA GLU A 429 1.86 -9.50 -2.08
C GLU A 429 2.18 -7.99 -2.14
N ASN A 430 2.72 -7.52 -3.27
CA ASN A 430 2.97 -6.08 -3.46
C ASN A 430 1.73 -5.38 -4.06
N ILE A 431 1.77 -4.05 -4.14
CA ILE A 431 0.68 -3.23 -4.71
C ILE A 431 0.35 -3.54 -6.18
N ASN A 432 1.27 -4.18 -6.92
CA ASN A 432 1.08 -4.58 -8.31
C ASN A 432 0.36 -5.93 -8.44
N GLY A 433 0.10 -6.62 -7.31
CA GLY A 433 -0.46 -7.96 -7.26
C GLY A 433 0.56 -9.07 -7.52
N ASP A 434 1.85 -8.74 -7.46
CA ASP A 434 2.93 -9.72 -7.56
C ASP A 434 3.10 -10.44 -6.23
N VAL A 435 3.36 -11.73 -6.31
CA VAL A 435 3.58 -12.58 -5.14
C VAL A 435 5.08 -12.67 -4.89
N CYS A 436 5.50 -12.20 -3.72
CA CYS A 436 6.89 -12.16 -3.29
C CYS A 436 7.12 -13.24 -2.22
N VAL A 437 8.05 -14.16 -2.49
CA VAL A 437 8.31 -15.32 -1.64
C VAL A 437 9.76 -15.33 -1.19
N SER A 438 10.00 -15.32 0.11
CA SER A 438 11.30 -15.68 0.68
C SER A 438 11.47 -17.19 0.64
N ASP A 439 12.37 -17.69 -0.20
CA ASP A 439 12.64 -19.11 -0.32
C ASP A 439 13.96 -19.48 0.36
N TRP A 440 13.86 -20.23 1.46
CA TRP A 440 15.01 -20.58 2.31
C TRP A 440 16.04 -21.38 1.53
N ASN A 441 15.63 -22.49 0.92
CA ASN A 441 16.54 -23.44 0.28
C ASN A 441 17.05 -22.94 -1.07
N LYS A 442 16.33 -22.01 -1.72
CA LYS A 442 16.85 -21.33 -2.91
C LYS A 442 17.80 -20.18 -2.59
N HIS A 443 17.93 -19.78 -1.32
CA HIS A 443 18.72 -18.62 -0.92
C HIS A 443 18.32 -17.38 -1.75
N ALA A 444 17.02 -17.16 -1.92
CA ALA A 444 16.50 -16.13 -2.81
C ALA A 444 15.09 -15.66 -2.44
N VAL A 445 14.79 -14.39 -2.74
CA VAL A 445 13.41 -13.94 -2.90
C VAL A 445 12.98 -14.25 -4.34
N VAL A 446 11.91 -15.02 -4.51
CA VAL A 446 11.33 -15.36 -5.81
C VAL A 446 10.05 -14.54 -5.98
N VAL A 447 9.96 -13.77 -7.06
CA VAL A 447 8.80 -12.92 -7.34
C VAL A 447 8.14 -13.38 -8.63
N VAL A 448 6.82 -13.60 -8.56
CA VAL A 448 5.97 -13.91 -9.71
C VAL A 448 4.90 -12.85 -9.87
N ASP A 449 4.49 -12.59 -11.11
CA ASP A 449 3.40 -11.66 -11.37
C ASP A 449 2.04 -12.22 -10.94
N LYS A 450 1.00 -11.40 -11.00
CA LYS A 450 -0.38 -11.79 -10.68
C LYS A 450 -0.88 -13.02 -11.47
N SER A 451 -0.31 -13.31 -12.63
CA SER A 451 -0.66 -14.49 -13.45
C SER A 451 0.15 -15.74 -13.09
N GLY A 452 1.11 -15.61 -12.16
CA GLY A 452 1.96 -16.70 -11.68
C GLY A 452 3.26 -16.83 -12.45
N GLN A 453 3.58 -15.88 -13.33
CA GLN A 453 4.76 -15.94 -14.19
C GLN A 453 5.96 -15.35 -13.46
N HIS A 454 7.10 -16.03 -13.53
CA HIS A 454 8.35 -15.56 -12.93
C HIS A 454 8.75 -14.18 -13.47
N ARG A 455 8.94 -13.22 -12.56
CA ARG A 455 9.46 -11.88 -12.87
C ARG A 455 10.97 -11.84 -12.64
N PHE A 456 11.40 -12.10 -11.42
CA PHE A 456 12.80 -12.05 -11.03
C PHE A 456 13.09 -12.89 -9.78
N SER A 457 14.38 -13.07 -9.49
CA SER A 457 14.83 -13.63 -8.21
C SER A 457 16.01 -12.82 -7.67
N TYR A 458 15.88 -12.40 -6.41
CA TYR A 458 16.91 -11.63 -5.70
C TYR A 458 17.70 -12.55 -4.77
N LYS A 459 19.03 -12.54 -4.87
CA LYS A 459 19.95 -13.44 -4.14
C LYS A 459 20.91 -12.69 -3.20
N GLY A 460 20.51 -11.51 -2.72
CA GLY A 460 21.37 -10.66 -1.90
C GLY A 460 22.39 -9.86 -2.70
N GLN A 461 23.40 -9.33 -2.01
CA GLN A 461 24.51 -8.53 -2.58
C GLN A 461 25.85 -9.29 -2.58
N GLY A 462 25.82 -10.63 -2.56
CA GLY A 462 27.01 -11.48 -2.74
C GLY A 462 27.65 -12.08 -1.48
N SER A 463 27.19 -11.73 -0.28
CA SER A 463 27.73 -12.22 1.01
C SER A 463 27.05 -13.48 1.57
N GLY A 464 26.37 -14.26 0.73
CA GLY A 464 25.39 -15.26 1.19
C GLY A 464 24.06 -14.59 1.56
N PHE A 465 22.95 -15.27 1.26
CA PHE A 465 21.61 -14.71 1.45
C PHE A 465 20.64 -15.80 1.94
N THR A 466 20.08 -15.63 3.13
CA THR A 466 19.13 -16.56 3.74
C THR A 466 17.87 -15.78 4.11
N PRO A 467 16.90 -15.68 3.19
CA PRO A 467 15.74 -14.83 3.40
C PRO A 467 14.76 -15.40 4.43
N PHE A 468 14.36 -14.55 5.36
CA PHE A 468 13.33 -14.79 6.38
C PHE A 468 12.09 -13.93 6.07
N GLY A 469 11.54 -13.22 7.08
CA GLY A 469 10.35 -12.40 6.92
C GLY A 469 10.46 -11.46 5.73
N ILE A 470 9.34 -11.32 5.03
CA ILE A 470 9.20 -10.46 3.87
C ILE A 470 7.88 -9.70 3.99
N CYS A 471 7.90 -8.43 3.63
CA CYS A 471 6.71 -7.60 3.51
C CYS A 471 6.91 -6.57 2.40
N THR A 472 5.84 -5.87 2.06
CA THR A 472 5.81 -4.84 1.03
C THR A 472 5.24 -3.57 1.62
N ASP A 473 5.65 -2.43 1.08
CA ASP A 473 5.11 -1.12 1.47
C ASP A 473 4.15 -0.54 0.43
N LEU A 474 3.54 0.60 0.76
CA LEU A 474 2.57 1.29 -0.10
C LEU A 474 3.19 1.84 -1.40
N LEU A 475 4.52 1.87 -1.51
CA LEU A 475 5.25 2.28 -2.72
C LEU A 475 5.57 1.08 -3.62
N GLY A 476 5.28 -0.15 -3.17
CA GLY A 476 5.60 -1.37 -3.88
C GLY A 476 7.04 -1.84 -3.66
N HIS A 477 7.77 -1.25 -2.72
CA HIS A 477 9.06 -1.77 -2.31
C HIS A 477 8.91 -3.10 -1.59
N ILE A 478 9.96 -3.91 -1.64
CA ILE A 478 10.01 -5.22 -0.98
C ILE A 478 11.05 -5.14 0.13
N LEU A 479 10.64 -5.40 1.37
CA LEU A 479 11.51 -5.50 2.53
C LEU A 479 11.70 -6.96 2.90
N VAL A 480 12.95 -7.42 2.98
CA VAL A 480 13.28 -8.80 3.30
C VAL A 480 14.38 -8.91 4.35
N CYS A 481 14.19 -9.82 5.30
CA CYS A 481 15.17 -10.13 6.34
C CYS A 481 16.23 -11.12 5.85
N ASP A 482 17.50 -10.83 6.10
CA ASP A 482 18.66 -11.73 5.93
C ASP A 482 19.75 -11.36 6.94
N ALA A 483 19.50 -11.65 8.23
CA ALA A 483 20.23 -11.11 9.41
C ALA A 483 20.29 -9.57 9.54
N THR A 484 19.82 -8.89 8.50
CA THR A 484 19.67 -7.45 8.27
C THR A 484 18.34 -7.24 7.55
N VAL A 485 17.93 -6.01 7.25
CA VAL A 485 16.72 -5.76 6.43
C VAL A 485 17.11 -5.06 5.13
N HIS A 486 16.98 -5.78 4.01
CA HIS A 486 17.20 -5.25 2.67
C HIS A 486 15.92 -4.57 2.16
N LEU A 487 16.06 -3.41 1.52
CA LEU A 487 14.99 -2.75 0.77
C LEU A 487 15.27 -2.90 -0.72
N LEU A 488 14.30 -3.44 -1.44
CA LEU A 488 14.32 -3.57 -2.90
C LEU A 488 13.22 -2.71 -3.51
N ASP A 489 13.43 -2.24 -4.74
CA ASP A 489 12.34 -1.69 -5.54
C ASP A 489 11.37 -2.80 -6.03
N GLN A 490 10.28 -2.38 -6.66
CA GLN A 490 9.25 -3.27 -7.23
C GLN A 490 9.76 -4.23 -8.33
N ASP A 491 10.95 -3.97 -8.87
CA ASP A 491 11.59 -4.73 -9.94
C ASP A 491 12.78 -5.56 -9.42
N GLY A 492 13.00 -5.57 -8.10
CA GLY A 492 14.00 -6.39 -7.42
C GLY A 492 15.40 -5.78 -7.36
N GLN A 493 15.57 -4.51 -7.73
CA GLN A 493 16.84 -3.81 -7.56
C GLN A 493 17.04 -3.44 -6.10
N PHE A 494 18.26 -3.67 -5.60
CA PHE A 494 18.63 -3.29 -4.25
C PHE A 494 18.72 -1.77 -4.13
N LEU A 495 17.96 -1.19 -3.19
CA LEU A 495 17.96 0.24 -2.90
C LEU A 495 18.89 0.57 -1.73
N SER A 496 18.68 -0.09 -0.59
CA SER A 496 19.43 0.20 0.63
C SER A 496 19.32 -0.90 1.68
N LEU A 497 20.15 -0.78 2.71
CA LEU A 497 20.05 -1.57 3.93
C LEU A 497 19.31 -0.74 4.98
N VAL A 498 18.08 -1.11 5.32
CA VAL A 498 17.24 -0.38 6.30
C VAL A 498 17.76 -0.62 7.71
N LEU A 499 18.07 -1.87 8.04
CA LEU A 499 18.64 -2.23 9.34
C LEU A 499 19.91 -3.04 9.13
N ALA A 500 21.03 -2.49 9.62
CA ALA A 500 22.28 -3.23 9.70
C ALA A 500 22.26 -4.25 10.84
N SER A 501 23.14 -5.26 10.75
CA SER A 501 23.30 -6.28 11.78
C SER A 501 23.62 -5.62 13.13
N GLN A 502 22.80 -5.91 14.14
CA GLN A 502 22.95 -5.28 15.44
C GLN A 502 23.95 -6.04 16.33
N GLN A 503 24.84 -5.28 16.96
CA GLN A 503 25.70 -5.78 18.02
C GLN A 503 24.82 -6.27 19.19
N GLY A 504 25.01 -7.52 19.64
CA GLY A 504 24.24 -8.10 20.75
C GLY A 504 23.32 -9.27 20.40
N GLY A 505 23.47 -9.90 19.22
CA GLY A 505 22.78 -11.16 18.89
C GLY A 505 21.30 -11.04 18.52
N LYS A 506 20.83 -9.82 18.26
CA LYS A 506 19.47 -9.53 17.80
C LYS A 506 19.42 -9.50 16.28
N TYR A 507 18.73 -10.48 15.68
CA TYR A 507 18.58 -10.58 14.23
C TYR A 507 17.12 -10.38 13.83
N PRO A 508 16.81 -9.58 12.79
CA PRO A 508 15.45 -9.45 12.28
C PRO A 508 14.99 -10.79 11.68
N CYS A 509 13.86 -11.31 12.18
CA CYS A 509 13.30 -12.60 11.80
C CYS A 509 12.00 -12.44 11.02
N SER A 510 11.20 -11.44 11.39
CA SER A 510 9.92 -11.14 10.76
C SER A 510 9.76 -9.63 10.61
N VAL A 511 9.12 -9.21 9.52
CA VAL A 511 8.87 -7.81 9.20
C VAL A 511 7.43 -7.63 8.74
N CYS A 512 6.85 -6.48 9.08
CA CYS A 512 5.55 -6.05 8.60
C CYS A 512 5.55 -4.51 8.54
N VAL A 513 4.87 -3.93 7.56
CA VAL A 513 4.72 -2.47 7.43
C VAL A 513 3.31 -2.10 7.80
N ASP A 514 3.15 -1.07 8.64
CA ASP A 514 1.84 -0.53 8.99
C ASP A 514 1.35 0.53 7.99
N ASP A 515 0.11 0.98 8.19
CA ASP A 515 -0.54 1.98 7.34
C ASP A 515 0.12 3.37 7.41
N GLU A 516 0.92 3.62 8.45
CA GLU A 516 1.70 4.84 8.63
C GLU A 516 3.13 4.69 8.09
N THR A 517 3.40 3.59 7.38
CA THR A 517 4.71 3.25 6.79
C THR A 517 5.82 3.01 7.82
N ASN A 518 5.48 2.67 9.06
CA ASN A 518 6.46 2.19 10.01
C ASN A 518 6.74 0.71 9.79
N LEU A 519 8.03 0.36 9.89
CA LEU A 519 8.52 -1.00 9.81
C LEU A 519 8.53 -1.63 11.21
N TRP A 520 7.69 -2.66 11.39
CA TRP A 520 7.66 -3.51 12.56
C TRP A 520 8.60 -4.69 12.37
N VAL A 521 9.45 -4.96 13.36
CA VAL A 521 10.50 -5.98 13.27
C VAL A 521 10.45 -6.90 14.47
N GLY A 522 10.13 -8.17 14.23
CA GLY A 522 10.30 -9.25 15.19
C GLY A 522 11.75 -9.73 15.22
N GLN A 523 12.31 -9.84 16.43
CA GLN A 523 13.70 -10.24 16.62
C GLN A 523 13.83 -11.75 16.93
N SER A 524 14.88 -12.38 16.40
CA SER A 524 15.30 -13.73 16.77
C SER A 524 15.88 -13.73 18.18
N TYR A 525 15.68 -14.84 18.91
CA TYR A 525 16.23 -15.09 20.25
C TYR A 525 15.76 -14.12 21.34
N THR A 526 14.91 -13.15 21.01
CA THR A 526 14.25 -12.27 21.97
C THR A 526 12.76 -12.22 21.66
N ASN A 527 11.97 -11.99 22.70
CA ASN A 527 10.52 -11.80 22.58
C ASN A 527 10.15 -10.34 22.32
N THR A 528 11.01 -9.59 21.62
CA THR A 528 10.83 -8.15 21.41
C THR A 528 10.47 -7.81 19.97
N VAL A 529 9.57 -6.84 19.82
CA VAL A 529 9.22 -6.21 18.56
C VAL A 529 9.67 -4.75 18.61
N THR A 530 10.39 -4.32 17.58
CA THR A 530 10.87 -2.94 17.45
C THR A 530 10.22 -2.27 16.26
N VAL A 531 9.81 -1.03 16.42
CA VAL A 531 9.19 -0.22 15.36
C VAL A 531 10.18 0.83 14.90
N TYR A 532 10.34 0.93 13.59
CA TYR A 532 11.24 1.87 12.94
C TYR A 532 10.50 2.71 11.91
N ASN A 533 10.82 4.00 11.86
CA ASN A 533 10.47 4.84 10.72
C ASN A 533 11.65 4.83 9.73
N TYR A 534 11.34 4.54 8.46
CA TYR A 534 12.33 4.44 7.39
C TYR A 534 11.96 5.25 6.12
N LEU A 535 10.73 5.78 6.07
CA LEU A 535 10.24 6.67 5.01
C LEU A 535 9.86 8.04 5.60
N GLN A 536 10.09 9.10 4.84
CA GLN A 536 9.83 10.50 5.21
C GLN A 536 9.04 11.25 4.13
#